data_AF-A0A494YR33-F1
#
_entry.id   AF-A0A494YR33-F1
#
_cell.length_a   1.000
_cell.length_b   1.000
_cell.length_c   1.000
_cell.angle_alpha   90.00
_cell.angle_beta   90.00
_cell.angle_gamma   90.00
#
_symmetry.space_group_name_H-M   'P 1'
#
loop_
_entity.id
_entity.type
_entity.pdbx_description
1 polymer ?
#
loop_
_entity_poly.entity_id
_entity_poly.type
_entity_poly.pdbx_seq_one_letter_code
_entity_poly.pdbx_strand_id
1 'polypeptide(L)' 'MTRYYIAVTYDVCEHNNLYEDMNEYPLDLSFDIDKQIREFAKTDVAPLIKIYESDTSDFKSLRLYREYKFKEYECGCNQ' A
#
# COMPACT_ATOMS: atom_id res chain seq x y z
N MET A 1 -15.31 18.84 0.91
CA MET A 1 -14.45 18.35 2.01
C MET A 1 -13.23 17.73 1.36
N THR A 2 -12.04 18.08 1.81
CA THR A 2 -10.78 17.54 1.27
C THR A 2 -10.59 16.14 1.83
N ARG A 3 -10.40 15.15 0.95
CA ARG A 3 -10.02 13.78 1.37
C ARG A 3 -8.53 13.62 1.20
N TYR A 4 -7.91 13.00 2.20
CA TYR A 4 -6.50 12.67 2.21
C TYR A 4 -6.35 11.18 2.04
N TYR A 5 -5.34 10.75 1.28
CA TYR A 5 -5.10 9.36 1.01
C TYR A 5 -3.65 9.00 1.32
N ILE A 6 -3.46 7.84 1.93
CA ILE A 6 -2.15 7.28 2.25
C ILE A 6 -2.10 5.84 1.78
N ALA A 7 -1.03 5.48 1.09
CA ALA A 7 -0.73 4.12 0.68
C ALA A 7 0.24 3.51 1.70
N VAL A 8 -0.09 2.34 2.21
CA VAL A 8 0.75 1.57 3.12
C VAL A 8 1.18 0.30 2.40
N THR A 9 2.49 0.07 2.30
CA THR A 9 3.09 -1.13 1.72
C THR A 9 3.19 -2.21 2.79
N TYR A 10 2.97 -3.46 2.39
CA TYR A 10 3.00 -4.61 3.28
C TYR A 10 3.87 -5.71 2.69
N ASP A 11 4.74 -6.27 3.53
CA ASP A 11 5.37 -7.55 3.26
C ASP A 11 4.41 -8.67 3.71
N VAL A 12 4.11 -9.57 2.79
CA VAL A 12 3.17 -10.66 3.00
C VAL A 12 3.79 -11.95 2.50
N CYS A 13 4.01 -12.89 3.42
CA CYS A 13 4.49 -14.23 3.11
C CYS A 13 3.65 -15.27 3.83
N GLU A 14 2.80 -15.98 3.07
CA GLU A 14 1.91 -17.01 3.63
C GLU A 14 2.69 -18.16 4.27
N HIS A 15 3.84 -18.54 3.71
CA HIS A 15 4.68 -19.62 4.22
C HIS A 15 5.25 -19.34 5.61
N ASN A 16 5.64 -18.09 5.85
CA ASN A 16 6.19 -17.65 7.13
C ASN A 16 5.12 -17.06 8.06
N ASN A 17 3.85 -17.07 7.63
CA ASN A 17 2.75 -16.37 8.30
C ASN A 17 3.10 -14.91 8.62
N LEU A 18 3.79 -14.24 7.68
CA LEU A 18 4.26 -12.87 7.81
C LEU A 18 3.25 -11.90 7.19
N TYR A 19 2.92 -10.86 7.94
CA TYR A 19 2.08 -9.76 7.51
C TYR A 19 2.53 -8.49 8.23
N GLU A 20 3.44 -7.75 7.61
CA GLU A 20 4.13 -6.62 8.24
C GLU A 20 3.93 -5.34 7.43
N ASP A 21 3.59 -4.25 8.10
CA ASP A 21 3.60 -2.91 7.49
C ASP A 21 5.05 -2.44 7.28
N MET A 22 5.33 -1.92 6.09
CA MET A 22 6.68 -1.49 5.71
C MET A 22 6.81 0.03 5.73
N ASN A 23 6.17 0.70 4.77
CA ASN A 23 6.25 2.15 4.61
C ASN A 23 4.88 2.77 4.33
N GLU A 24 4.79 4.06 4.62
CA GLU A 24 3.60 4.87 4.35
C GLU A 24 3.93 6.00 3.38
N TYR A 25 3.09 6.18 2.35
CA TYR A 25 3.26 7.17 1.31
C TYR A 25 1.98 8.01 1.14
N PRO A 26 2.03 9.34 1.28
CA PRO A 26 0.90 10.18 0.91
C PRO A 26 0.67 10.11 -0.60
N LEU A 27 -0.59 9.96 -1.01
CA LEU A 27 -0.95 9.95 -2.43
C LEU A 27 -1.19 11.37 -2.92
N ASP A 28 -0.54 11.73 -4.03
CA ASP A 28 -0.82 12.97 -4.73
C ASP A 28 -1.93 12.73 -5.78
N LEU A 29 -3.11 13.30 -5.51
CA LEU A 29 -4.28 13.18 -6.38
C LEU A 29 -4.12 13.96 -7.70
N SER A 30 -3.08 14.78 -7.83
CA SER A 30 -2.72 15.47 -9.08
C SER A 30 -2.06 14.51 -10.09
N PHE A 31 -1.62 13.34 -9.63
CA PHE A 31 -1.00 12.29 -10.44
C PHE A 31 -1.86 11.03 -10.49
N ASP A 32 -1.59 10.18 -11.48
CA ASP A 32 -2.27 8.89 -11.61
C ASP A 32 -1.93 7.99 -10.40
N ILE A 33 -2.97 7.59 -9.66
CA ILE A 33 -2.83 6.79 -8.44
C ILE A 33 -2.28 5.41 -8.78
N ASP A 34 -2.76 4.77 -9.85
CA ASP A 34 -2.32 3.42 -10.22
C ASP A 34 -0.83 3.39 -10.60
N LYS A 35 -0.31 4.45 -11.22
CA LYS A 35 1.14 4.62 -11.46
C LYS A 35 1.92 4.77 -10.16
N GLN A 36 1.48 5.63 -9.25
CA GLN A 36 2.14 5.82 -7.95
C GLN A 36 2.20 4.49 -7.17
N ILE A 37 1.08 3.78 -7.09
CA ILE A 37 0.97 2.51 -6.36
C ILE A 37 1.89 1.44 -6.96
N ARG A 38 2.04 1.38 -8.29
CA ARG A 38 3.01 0.47 -8.94
C ARG A 38 4.46 0.81 -8.60
N GLU A 39 4.81 2.10 -8.60
CA GLU A 39 6.16 2.54 -8.23
C GLU A 39 6.48 2.26 -6.76
N PHE A 40 5.52 2.44 -5.85
CA PHE A 40 5.67 2.08 -4.43
C PHE A 40 5.87 0.56 -4.27
N ALA A 41 5.04 -0.25 -4.94
CA ALA A 41 5.16 -1.70 -4.89
C ALA A 41 6.53 -2.17 -5.38
N LYS A 42 7.04 -1.56 -6.44
CA LYS A 42 8.36 -1.85 -7.00
C LYS A 42 9.51 -1.39 -6.09
N THR A 43 9.36 -0.22 -5.46
CA THR A 43 10.39 0.37 -4.58
C THR A 43 10.58 -0.47 -3.32
N ASP A 44 9.47 -0.88 -2.71
CA ASP A 44 9.47 -1.64 -1.46
C ASP A 44 9.47 -3.15 -1.67
N VAL A 45 9.33 -3.60 -2.92
CA VAL A 45 9.13 -5.02 -3.26
C VAL A 45 7.94 -5.57 -2.46
N ALA A 46 6.86 -4.81 -2.41
CA ALA A 46 5.71 -5.08 -1.56
C ALA A 46 4.62 -5.86 -2.32
N PRO A 47 4.29 -7.10 -1.91
CA PRO A 47 3.22 -7.90 -2.53
C PRO A 47 1.82 -7.33 -2.29
N LEU A 48 1.65 -6.48 -1.28
CA LEU A 48 0.37 -5.89 -0.93
C LEU A 48 0.53 -4.40 -0.64
N ILE A 49 -0.39 -3.59 -1.17
CA ILE A 49 -0.53 -2.18 -0.81
C ILE A 49 -1.97 -1.91 -0.44
N LYS A 50 -2.18 -1.19 0.66
CA LYS A 50 -3.50 -0.71 1.07
C LYS A 50 -3.55 0.81 1.02
N ILE A 51 -4.61 1.33 0.44
CA ILE A 51 -4.90 2.75 0.45
C ILE A 51 -5.92 3.01 1.54
N TYR A 52 -5.58 3.93 2.43
CA TYR A 52 -6.49 4.45 3.42
C TYR A 52 -6.90 5.88 3.07
N GLU A 53 -8.15 6.22 3.33
CA GLU A 53 -8.65 7.58 3.24
C GLU A 53 -8.90 8.17 4.63
N SER A 54 -8.72 9.48 4.75
CA SER A 54 -9.04 10.26 5.94
C SER A 54 -9.71 11.58 5.57
N ASP A 55 -10.63 12.03 6.42
CA ASP A 55 -11.27 13.34 6.31
C ASP A 55 -10.36 14.47 6.84
N THR A 56 -9.24 14.12 7.48
CA THR A 56 -8.31 15.05 8.13
C THR A 56 -6.86 14.75 7.73
N SER A 57 -6.03 15.78 7.55
CA SER A 57 -4.63 15.63 7.14
C SER A 57 -3.73 14.98 8.20
N ASP A 58 -4.17 14.94 9.45
CA ASP A 58 -3.49 14.26 10.55
C ASP A 58 -3.77 12.75 10.61
N PHE A 59 -4.52 12.20 9.65
CA PHE A 59 -4.74 10.77 9.46
C PHE A 59 -5.20 9.98 10.71
N LYS A 60 -5.78 10.65 11.72
CA LYS A 60 -6.22 10.01 12.98
C LYS A 60 -7.35 9.02 12.80
N SER A 61 -8.15 9.19 11.75
CA SER A 61 -9.23 8.27 11.38
C SER A 61 -8.98 7.79 9.97
N LEU A 62 -8.38 6.60 9.85
CA LEU A 62 -8.14 5.92 8.59
C LEU A 62 -9.30 4.97 8.28
N ARG A 63 -9.77 5.02 7.04
CA ARG A 63 -10.71 4.04 6.49
C ARG A 63 -10.05 3.35 5.31
N LEU A 64 -10.05 2.03 5.30
CA LEU A 64 -9.55 1.27 4.16
C LEU A 64 -10.41 1.61 2.94
N TYR A 65 -9.76 2.18 1.92
CA TYR A 65 -10.40 2.60 0.69
C TYR A 65 -10.22 1.58 -0.42
N ARG A 66 -8.98 1.06 -0.59
CA ARG A 66 -8.65 0.11 -1.66
C ARG A 66 -7.46 -0.76 -1.29
N GLU A 67 -7.40 -1.96 -1.85
CA GLU A 67 -6.25 -2.86 -1.74
C GLU A 67 -5.73 -3.24 -3.13
N TYR A 68 -4.41 -3.38 -3.24
CA TYR A 68 -3.70 -3.77 -4.45
C TYR A 68 -2.77 -4.93 -4.14
N LYS A 69 -2.87 -5.99 -4.94
CA LYS A 69 -2.02 -7.18 -4.79
C LYS A 69 -1.11 -7.31 -6.00
N PHE A 70 0.17 -7.56 -5.73
CA PHE A 70 1.24 -7.67 -6.71
C PHE A 70 1.90 -9.04 -6.60
N LYS A 71 1.42 -9.97 -7.42
CA LYS A 71 1.93 -11.36 -7.41
C LYS A 71 3.41 -11.48 -7.77
N GLU A 72 3.94 -10.51 -8.51
CA GLU A 72 5.35 -10.46 -8.89
C GLU A 72 6.30 -10.19 -7.72
N TYR A 73 5.77 -9.67 -6.60
CA TYR A 73 6.52 -9.40 -5.37
C TYR A 73 6.13 -10.36 -4.23
N GLU A 74 5.24 -11.32 -4.46
CA GLU A 74 4.94 -12.37 -3.47
C GLU A 74 6.19 -13.25 -3.26
N CYS A 75 6.42 -13.73 -2.03
CA CYS A 75 7.54 -14.63 -1.78
C CYS A 75 7.48 -15.82 -2.75
N GLY A 76 8.47 -15.91 -3.63
CA GLY A 76 8.67 -17.04 -4.54
C GLY A 76 9.17 -18.30 -3.82
N CYS A 77 8.63 -18.60 -2.65
CA CYS A 77 9.02 -19.66 -1.71
C CYS A 77 8.82 -21.11 -2.27
N ASN A 78 8.79 -21.29 -3.60
CA ASN A 78 8.64 -22.56 -4.32
C ASN A 78 9.96 -23.03 -5.02
N GLN A 79 11.13 -22.72 -4.48
CA GLN A 79 12.40 -23.34 -4.94
C GLN A 79 12.88 -24.45 -4.03
#